data_AF-A0A5P1FJV8-F1
#
_entry.id   AF-A0A5P1FJV8-F1
#
_cell.length_a   1.000
_cell.length_b   1.000
_cell.length_c   1.000
_cell.angle_alpha   90.00
_cell.angle_beta   90.00
_cell.angle_gamma   90.00
#
_symmetry.space_group_name_H-M   'P 1'
#
loop_
_entity.id
_entity.type
_entity.pdbx_description
1 polymer ?
#
loop_
_entity_poly.entity_id
_entity_poly.type
_entity_poly.pdbx_seq_one_letter_code
_entity_poly.pdbx_strand_id
1 'polypeptide(L)' 'MDPKKIVACVLFILIVTVASASVPIAGGGCKDIGPCAGDNKCDSDCKGLRFQYGSCQPAGPGGTGALRCVCCSFYD' A
#
# COMPACT_ATOMS: atom_id res chain seq x y z
N MET A 1 -11.95 -7.97 38.21
CA MET A 1 -11.03 -7.61 37.11
C MET A 1 -9.69 -8.25 37.44
N ASP A 2 -9.36 -9.37 36.80
CA ASP A 2 -8.25 -10.22 37.20
C ASP A 2 -6.91 -9.59 36.78
N PRO A 3 -5.95 -9.34 37.69
CA PRO A 3 -4.68 -8.69 37.34
C PRO A 3 -3.88 -9.47 36.30
N LYS A 4 -4.06 -10.80 36.27
CA LYS A 4 -3.44 -11.70 35.28
C LYS A 4 -3.95 -11.46 33.86
N LYS A 5 -5.21 -11.04 33.68
CA LYS A 5 -5.78 -10.70 32.37
C LYS A 5 -5.27 -9.36 31.87
N ILE A 6 -5.04 -8.40 32.77
CA ILE A 6 -4.50 -7.08 32.42
C ILE A 6 -3.07 -7.21 31.89
N VAL A 7 -2.22 -7.99 32.57
CA VAL A 7 -0.83 -8.23 32.13
C VAL A 7 -0.78 -8.91 30.76
N ALA A 8 -1.65 -9.90 30.52
CA ALA A 8 -1.75 -10.57 29.22
C ALA A 8 -2.19 -9.60 28.10
N CYS A 9 -3.17 -8.73 28.37
CA CYS A 9 -3.60 -7.71 27.40
C CYS A 9 -2.50 -6.72 27.06
N VAL A 10 -1.79 -6.18 28.07
CA VAL A 10 -0.72 -5.20 27.84
C VAL A 10 0.42 -5.83 27.05
N LEU A 11 0.82 -7.06 27.40
CA LEU A 11 1.86 -7.79 26.70
C LEU A 11 1.49 -8.06 25.23
N PHE A 12 0.24 -8.45 24.97
CA PHE A 12 -0.24 -8.70 23.61
C PHE A 12 -0.24 -7.41 22.77
N ILE A 13 -0.72 -6.29 23.33
CA ILE A 13 -0.69 -4.99 22.65
C ILE A 13 0.75 -4.57 22.34
N LEU A 14 1.68 -4.79 23.27
CA LEU A 14 3.09 -4.43 23.08
C LEU A 14 3.73 -5.26 21.96
N ILE A 15 3.45 -6.58 21.91
CA ILE A 15 3.94 -7.47 20.84
C ILE A 15 3.37 -7.05 19.47
N VAL A 16 2.07 -6.77 19.39
CA VAL A 16 1.42 -6.32 18.15
C VAL A 16 1.99 -4.97 17.69
N THR A 17 2.22 -4.05 18.62
CA THR A 17 2.79 -2.73 18.32
C THR A 17 4.22 -2.83 17.81
N VAL A 18 5.07 -3.66 18.44
CA VAL A 18 6.46 -3.87 18.01
C VAL A 18 6.55 -4.62 16.68
N ALA A 19 5.69 -5.62 16.45
CA ALA A 19 5.62 -6.32 15.16
C ALA A 19 5.17 -5.40 14.01
N SER A 20 4.39 -4.37 14.32
CA SER A 20 3.93 -3.38 13.33
C SER A 20 4.97 -2.26 13.07
N ALA A 21 5.98 -2.13 13.93
CA ALA A 21 7.02 -1.11 13.80
C ALA A 21 8.19 -1.53 12.89
N SER A 22 8.21 -2.79 12.43
CA SER A 22 9.24 -3.35 11.55
C SER A 22 8.75 -3.54 10.12
N VAL A 23 8.23 -2.48 9.51
CA VAL A 23 8.37 -2.28 8.07
C VAL A 23 9.08 -0.95 7.87
N PRO A 24 10.43 -0.92 7.85
CA PRO A 24 11.09 0.18 7.18
C PRO A 24 10.55 0.17 5.74
N ILE A 25 9.76 1.17 5.35
CA ILE A 25 9.40 1.39 3.94
C ILE A 25 10.68 1.86 3.26
N ALA A 26 11.57 0.92 2.98
CA ALA A 26 12.69 1.08 2.10
C ALA A 26 12.12 1.12 0.66
N GLY A 27 12.16 2.29 0.04
CA GLY A 27 12.33 2.46 -1.41
C GLY A 27 11.22 2.03 -2.38
N GLY A 28 10.10 1.47 -1.93
CA GLY A 28 8.98 1.11 -2.80
C GLY A 28 7.94 2.24 -2.94
N GLY A 29 8.06 3.05 -4.00
CA GLY A 29 7.14 4.17 -4.24
C GLY A 29 6.05 3.82 -5.25
N CYS A 30 4.80 4.14 -4.90
CA CYS A 30 3.71 4.22 -5.86
C CYS A 30 3.62 5.63 -6.44
N LYS A 31 3.50 5.75 -7.76
CA LYS A 31 3.45 7.02 -8.48
C LYS A 31 2.27 7.02 -9.43
N ASP A 32 1.46 8.07 -9.36
CA ASP A 32 0.45 8.37 -10.37
C ASP A 32 1.15 8.86 -11.64
N ILE A 33 0.82 8.25 -12.79
CA ILE A 33 1.41 8.59 -14.08
C ILE A 33 0.44 9.24 -15.06
N GLY A 34 -0.87 9.12 -14.84
CA GLY A 34 -1.81 9.51 -15.88
C GLY A 34 -3.25 9.07 -15.64
N PRO A 35 -4.20 9.63 -16.42
CA PRO A 35 -5.55 9.09 -16.46
C PRO A 35 -5.49 7.61 -16.89
N CYS A 36 -6.27 6.77 -16.24
CA CYS A 36 -6.27 5.35 -16.54
C CYS A 36 -7.21 5.05 -17.70
N ALA A 37 -6.66 4.60 -18.83
CA ALA A 37 -7.44 4.10 -19.95
C ALA A 37 -7.88 2.64 -19.76
N GLY A 38 -7.28 1.93 -18.79
CA GLY A 38 -7.58 0.53 -18.45
C GLY A 38 -6.36 -0.16 -17.82
N ASP A 39 -6.60 -1.17 -16.97
CA ASP A 39 -5.55 -1.80 -16.16
C ASP A 39 -4.43 -2.41 -17.00
N ASN A 40 -4.75 -3.10 -18.10
CA ASN A 40 -3.76 -3.71 -18.99
C ASN A 40 -2.82 -2.66 -19.62
N LYS A 41 -3.37 -1.51 -20.02
CA LYS A 41 -2.60 -0.41 -20.61
C LYS A 41 -1.72 0.23 -19.53
N CYS A 42 -2.30 0.50 -18.37
CA CYS A 42 -1.62 1.03 -17.21
C CYS A 42 -0.43 0.17 -16.79
N ASP A 43 -0.63 -1.13 -16.62
CA ASP A 43 0.41 -2.08 -16.26
C ASP A 43 1.54 -2.13 -17.30
N SER A 44 1.20 -2.16 -18.59
CA SER A 44 2.19 -2.11 -19.67
C SER A 44 3.01 -0.81 -19.67
N ASP A 45 2.37 0.34 -19.43
CA ASP A 45 3.04 1.65 -19.37
C ASP A 45 3.94 1.73 -18.13
N CYS A 46 3.47 1.24 -16.98
CA CYS A 46 4.23 1.16 -15.74
C CYS A 46 5.49 0.28 -15.90
N LYS A 47 5.37 -0.87 -16.56
CA LYS A 47 6.51 -1.74 -16.90
C LYS A 47 7.51 -1.04 -17.82
N GLY A 48 7.03 -0.27 -18.81
CA GLY A 48 7.87 0.57 -19.66
C GLY A 48 8.65 1.63 -18.89
N LEU A 49 8.10 2.11 -17.78
CA LEU A 49 8.71 3.09 -16.87
C LEU A 49 9.56 2.44 -15.75
N ARG A 50 9.85 1.14 -15.84
CA ARG A 50 10.59 0.34 -14.83
C ARG A 50 9.88 0.19 -13.48
N PHE A 51 8.55 0.28 -13.48
CA PHE A 51 7.75 -0.16 -12.34
C PHE A 51 7.38 -1.64 -12.48
N GLN A 52 7.11 -2.32 -11.37
CA GLN A 52 6.80 -3.75 -11.38
C GLN A 52 5.36 -4.04 -11.77
N TYR A 53 4.44 -3.17 -11.34
CA TYR A 53 3.03 -3.30 -11.66
C TYR A 53 2.35 -1.93 -11.77
N GLY A 54 1.23 -1.92 -12.48
CA GLY A 54 0.35 -0.76 -12.60
C GLY A 54 -1.13 -1.15 -12.48
N SER A 55 -1.93 -0.32 -11.81
CA SER A 55 -3.38 -0.51 -11.75
C SER A 55 -4.15 0.81 -11.79
N CYS A 56 -5.40 0.74 -12.25
CA CYS A 56 -6.34 1.84 -12.25
C CYS A 56 -6.95 2.03 -10.85
N GLN A 57 -6.53 3.06 -10.13
CA GLN A 57 -7.06 3.44 -8.83
C GLN A 57 -7.99 4.65 -8.97
N PRO A 58 -9.08 4.77 -8.18
CA PRO A 58 -9.89 5.99 -8.18
C PRO A 58 -9.09 7.19 -7.65
N ALA A 59 -9.24 8.35 -8.29
CA ALA A 59 -8.67 9.60 -7.78
C ALA A 59 -9.41 10.04 -6.50
N GLY A 60 -8.87 9.71 -5.33
CA GLY A 60 -9.28 10.27 -4.04
C GLY A 60 -10.30 9.45 -3.23
N PRO A 61 -10.53 9.85 -1.96
CA PRO A 61 -11.43 9.17 -1.04
C PRO A 61 -12.88 9.47 -1.45
N GLY A 62 -13.54 8.53 -2.14
CA GLY A 62 -14.93 8.69 -2.58
C GLY A 62 -15.33 7.93 -3.85
N GLY A 63 -14.39 7.36 -4.60
CA GLY A 63 -14.65 6.30 -5.58
C GLY A 63 -15.53 6.65 -6.80
N THR A 64 -15.95 7.90 -6.96
CA THR A 64 -16.85 8.37 -8.04
C THR A 64 -16.13 9.22 -9.10
N GLY A 65 -14.80 9.29 -9.06
CA GLY A 65 -13.97 10.08 -9.95
C GLY A 65 -13.27 9.26 -11.05
N ALA A 66 -12.69 9.96 -12.02
CA ALA A 66 -11.87 9.37 -13.08
C ALA A 66 -10.77 8.47 -12.52
N LEU A 67 -10.60 7.30 -13.11
CA LEU A 67 -9.54 6.36 -12.74
C LEU A 67 -8.18 6.92 -13.11
N ARG A 68 -7.19 6.65 -12.26
CA ARG A 68 -5.81 7.08 -12.36
C ARG A 68 -4.90 5.87 -12.40
N CYS A 69 -3.95 5.88 -13.32
CA CYS A 69 -2.96 4.82 -13.42
C CYS A 69 -1.87 5.04 -12.38
N VAL A 70 -1.79 4.12 -11.42
CA VAL A 70 -0.80 4.13 -10.35
C VAL A 70 0.21 3.02 -10.62
N CYS A 71 1.47 3.41 -10.79
CA CYS A 71 2.58 2.48 -10.96
C CYS A 71 3.33 2.30 -9.64
N CYS A 72 3.66 1.08 -9.29
CA CYS A 72 4.35 0.79 -8.03
C CYS A 72 5.51 -0.18 -8.27
N SER A 73 6.58 0.04 -7.51
CA SER A 73 7.76 -0.84 -7.46
C SER A 73 7.94 -1.34 -6.04
N PHE A 74 8.10 -2.65 -5.88
CA PHE A 74 8.57 -3.25 -4.63
C PHE A 74 10.07 -3.48 -4.77
N TYR A 75 10.91 -2.51 -4.44
CA TYR A 75 12.33 -2.86 -4.36
C TYR A 75 12.51 -3.89 -3.23
N ASP A 76 13.22 -4.98 -3.55
CA ASP A 76 13.67 -6.04 -2.64
C ASP A 76 14.66 -5.48 -1.61
#